data_AF-A0A3C0ZQD9-F1
#
_entry.id   AF-A0A3C0ZQD9-F1
#
_cell.length_a   1.000
_cell.length_b   1.000
_cell.length_c   1.000
_cell.angle_alpha   90.00
_cell.angle_beta   90.00
_cell.angle_gamma   90.00
#
_symmetry.space_group_name_H-M   'P 1'
#
loop_
_entity.id
_entity.type
_entity.pdbx_description
1 polymer ?
#
loop_
_entity_poly.entity_id
_entity_poly.type
_entity_poly.pdbx_seq_one_letter_code
_entity_poly.pdbx_strand_id
1 'polypeptide(L)'
;MQTNLEHKNRDIKGFTGHLYRCRFIYAAFLAAAAVFIIVCIAREIYPFGTQSVLKIDLYHQYAPYLEEFRSRILSGKSLIYSWETGLGKDFIAQTAYYTTSPLNLLVLLFPGRMISEAVAFLIMLKISLSSASFAYYLREHFSRNDVSLVI
;
A
#
# COMPACT_ATOMS: atom_id res chain seq x y z
N MET A 1 -8.57 -4.39 50.15
CA MET A 1 -7.69 -4.94 49.10
C MET A 1 -8.30 -4.71 47.70
N GLN A 2 -8.78 -3.49 47.40
CA GLN A 2 -9.42 -3.13 46.12
C GLN A 2 -8.97 -1.76 45.60
N THR A 3 -8.22 -0.98 46.39
CA THR A 3 -7.83 0.40 46.09
C THR A 3 -6.58 0.53 45.20
N ASN A 4 -5.89 -0.57 44.87
CA ASN A 4 -4.65 -0.55 44.08
C ASN A 4 -4.83 -0.84 42.58
N LEU A 5 -6.04 -1.20 42.12
CA LEU A 5 -6.29 -1.51 40.70
C LEU A 5 -6.70 -0.28 39.88
N GLU A 6 -7.27 0.75 40.49
CA GLU A 6 -7.70 1.97 39.79
C GLU A 6 -6.56 2.95 39.48
N HIS A 7 -5.41 2.82 40.13
CA HIS A 7 -4.26 3.71 39.92
C HIS A 7 -3.34 3.30 38.75
N LYS A 8 -3.53 2.11 38.16
CA LYS A 8 -2.77 1.67 36.97
C LYS A 8 -3.45 2.10 35.65
N ASN A 9 -4.19 3.20 35.67
CA ASN A 9 -4.84 3.77 34.49
C ASN A 9 -4.55 5.26 34.30
N ARG A 10 -3.47 5.77 34.92
CA ARG A 10 -3.04 7.16 34.77
C ARG A 10 -1.84 7.26 33.84
N ASP A 11 -2.11 7.86 32.69
CA ASP A 11 -1.16 8.57 31.82
C ASP A 11 -0.03 7.74 31.18
N ILE A 12 -0.39 6.87 30.23
CA ILE A 12 0.49 6.67 29.07
C ILE A 12 0.30 7.88 28.13
N LYS A 13 0.79 9.05 28.54
CA LYS A 13 0.85 10.23 27.68
C LYS A 13 2.08 10.10 26.78
N GLY A 14 1.83 9.92 25.49
CA GLY A 14 2.87 9.79 24.46
C GLY A 14 2.46 8.86 23.32
N PHE A 15 3.40 8.61 22.39
CA PHE A 15 3.25 7.74 21.23
C PHE A 15 2.64 6.36 21.57
N THR A 16 3.03 5.79 22.70
CA THR A 16 2.52 4.50 23.19
C THR A 16 1.02 4.51 23.49
N GLY A 17 0.48 5.61 24.04
CA GLY A 17 -0.95 5.75 24.30
C GLY A 17 -1.78 5.86 23.01
N HIS A 18 -1.22 6.52 22.00
CA HIS A 18 -1.81 6.57 20.66
C HIS A 18 -1.87 5.17 20.03
N LEU A 19 -0.77 4.40 20.12
CA LEU A 19 -0.74 3.02 19.63
C LEU A 19 -1.82 2.14 20.28
N TYR A 20 -1.96 2.23 21.60
CA TYR A 20 -2.97 1.44 22.32
C TYR A 20 -4.41 1.80 21.95
N ARG A 21 -4.68 3.06 21.61
CA ARG A 21 -5.99 3.54 21.16
C ARG A 21 -6.30 3.10 19.74
N CYS A 22 -5.31 3.08 18.85
CA CYS A 22 -5.46 2.71 17.44
C CYS A 22 -5.15 1.22 17.17
N ARG A 23 -4.98 0.39 18.20
CA ARG A 23 -4.55 -1.02 18.06
C ARG A 23 -5.40 -1.82 17.08
N PHE A 24 -6.71 -1.63 17.08
CA PHE A 24 -7.62 -2.41 16.23
C PHE A 24 -7.58 -1.94 14.76
N ILE A 25 -7.26 -0.66 14.52
CA ILE A 25 -7.02 -0.14 13.17
C ILE A 25 -5.74 -0.74 12.60
N TYR A 26 -4.67 -0.79 13.41
CA TYR A 26 -3.44 -1.45 12.99
C TYR A 26 -3.63 -2.96 12.81
N ALA A 27 -4.45 -3.60 13.66
CA ALA A 27 -4.79 -5.00 13.49
C ALA A 27 -5.57 -5.25 12.18
N ALA A 28 -6.51 -4.39 11.81
CA ALA A 28 -7.23 -4.49 10.53
C ALA A 28 -6.28 -4.32 9.33
N PHE A 29 -5.37 -3.34 9.38
CA PHE A 29 -4.31 -3.18 8.38
C PHE A 29 -3.48 -4.47 8.22
N LEU A 30 -3.00 -5.02 9.34
CA LEU A 30 -2.16 -6.22 9.34
C LEU A 30 -2.93 -7.46 8.91
N ALA A 31 -4.22 -7.57 9.27
CA ALA A 31 -5.07 -8.67 8.84
C ALA A 31 -5.27 -8.66 7.32
N ALA A 32 -5.55 -7.49 6.73
CA ALA A 32 -5.68 -7.34 5.28
C ALA A 32 -4.35 -7.66 4.56
N ALA A 33 -3.22 -7.18 5.09
CA ALA A 33 -1.89 -7.53 4.57
C ALA A 33 -1.61 -9.03 4.66
N ALA A 34 -1.94 -9.66 5.79
CA ALA A 34 -1.74 -11.10 6.00
C ALA A 34 -2.59 -11.93 5.02
N VAL A 35 -3.85 -11.57 4.80
CA VAL A 35 -4.70 -12.23 3.80
C VAL A 35 -4.09 -12.11 2.41
N PHE A 36 -3.61 -10.93 2.02
CA PHE A 36 -2.93 -10.75 0.74
C PHE A 36 -1.69 -11.65 0.61
N ILE A 37 -0.85 -11.71 1.65
CA ILE A 37 0.34 -12.57 1.67
C ILE A 37 -0.04 -14.05 1.56
N ILE A 38 -1.06 -14.50 2.29
CA ILE A 38 -1.58 -15.88 2.23
C ILE A 38 -2.03 -16.20 0.79
N VAL A 39 -2.71 -15.27 0.13
CA VAL A 39 -3.12 -15.43 -1.28
C VAL A 39 -1.90 -15.53 -2.19
N CYS A 40 -0.86 -14.70 -1.98
CA CYS A 40 0.37 -14.78 -2.75
C CYS A 40 1.07 -16.14 -2.58
N ILE A 41 1.12 -16.67 -1.35
CA ILE A 41 1.68 -18.00 -1.08
C ILE A 41 0.84 -19.08 -1.77
N ALA A 42 -0.48 -19.07 -1.58
CA ALA A 42 -1.39 -20.08 -2.13
C ALA A 42 -1.44 -20.09 -3.67
N ARG A 43 -1.13 -18.95 -4.30
CA ARG A 43 -1.08 -18.78 -5.77
C ARG A 43 0.34 -18.82 -6.33
N GLU A 44 1.34 -19.15 -5.50
CA GLU A 44 2.75 -19.24 -5.90
C GLU A 44 3.25 -17.95 -6.58
N ILE A 45 2.77 -16.80 -6.11
CA ILE A 45 3.16 -15.49 -6.61
C ILE A 45 4.53 -15.14 -6.04
N TYR A 46 5.44 -14.73 -6.92
CA TYR A 46 6.78 -14.28 -6.57
C TYR A 46 6.73 -13.22 -5.46
N PRO A 47 7.54 -13.35 -4.38
CA PRO A 47 8.72 -14.21 -4.26
C PRO A 47 8.45 -15.65 -3.79
N PHE A 48 7.21 -16.02 -3.45
CA PHE A 48 6.90 -17.32 -2.86
C PHE A 48 6.75 -18.45 -3.89
N GLY A 49 6.72 -18.12 -5.18
CA GLY A 49 6.69 -19.08 -6.28
C GLY A 49 7.09 -18.45 -7.62
N THR A 50 6.73 -19.11 -8.72
CA THR A 50 7.16 -18.70 -10.08
C THR A 50 6.17 -17.79 -10.81
N GLN A 51 4.95 -17.64 -10.29
CA GLN A 51 3.91 -16.83 -10.92
C GLN A 51 4.10 -15.35 -10.61
N SER A 52 3.66 -14.47 -11.51
CA SER A 52 3.64 -13.03 -11.28
C SER A 52 2.22 -12.53 -10.99
N VAL A 53 2.12 -11.46 -10.19
CA VAL A 53 0.88 -10.69 -10.00
C VAL A 53 0.46 -9.98 -11.30
N LEU A 54 1.41 -9.78 -12.21
CA LEU A 54 1.17 -9.10 -13.47
C LEU A 54 0.37 -10.02 -14.41
N LYS A 55 -0.91 -9.70 -14.58
CA LYS A 55 -1.81 -10.39 -15.51
C LYS A 55 -2.38 -9.38 -16.50
N ILE A 56 -2.37 -9.74 -17.79
CA ILE A 56 -3.02 -9.04 -18.90
C ILE A 56 -2.75 -7.52 -18.84
N ASP A 57 -3.69 -6.71 -18.37
CA ASP A 57 -3.58 -5.25 -18.33
C ASP A 57 -2.47 -4.77 -17.40
N LEU A 58 -2.28 -5.47 -16.29
CA LEU A 58 -1.23 -5.14 -15.33
C LEU A 58 0.17 -5.37 -15.94
N TYR A 59 0.30 -6.38 -16.79
CA TYR A 59 1.55 -6.72 -17.47
C TYR A 59 1.80 -5.83 -18.69
N HIS A 60 0.79 -5.61 -19.54
CA HIS A 60 0.96 -4.90 -20.81
C HIS A 60 0.88 -3.38 -20.71
N GLN A 61 0.22 -2.85 -19.67
CA GLN A 61 0.00 -1.41 -19.54
C GLN A 61 0.60 -0.89 -18.23
N TYR A 62 0.16 -1.42 -17.09
CA TYR A 62 0.46 -0.80 -15.80
C TYR A 62 1.95 -0.86 -15.41
N ALA A 63 2.57 -2.04 -15.47
CA ALA A 63 3.97 -2.23 -15.10
C ALA A 63 4.94 -1.46 -16.01
N PRO A 64 4.81 -1.47 -17.36
CA PRO A 64 5.65 -0.65 -18.23
C PRO A 64 5.56 0.85 -17.94
N TYR A 65 4.36 1.38 -17.68
CA TYR A 65 4.20 2.80 -17.35
C TYR A 65 4.82 3.16 -16.01
N LEU A 66 4.73 2.29 -15.01
CA LEU A 66 5.39 2.48 -13.72
C LEU A 66 6.91 2.44 -13.84
N GLU A 67 7.48 1.53 -14.63
CA GLU A 67 8.92 1.48 -14.85
C GLU A 67 9.41 2.69 -15.65
N GLU A 68 8.67 3.13 -16.67
CA GLU A 68 9.00 4.34 -17.41
C GLU A 68 8.97 5.57 -16.50
N PHE A 69 7.95 5.69 -15.65
CA PHE A 69 7.86 6.75 -14.63
C PHE A 69 9.05 6.72 -13.67
N ARG A 70 9.39 5.54 -13.13
CA ARG A 70 10.54 5.35 -12.26
C ARG A 70 11.84 5.76 -12.94
N SER A 71 12.07 5.25 -14.16
CA SER A 71 13.27 5.51 -14.94
C SER A 71 13.43 6.99 -15.28
N ARG A 72 12.35 7.67 -15.68
CA ARG A 72 12.38 9.11 -16.00
C ARG A 72 12.70 9.97 -14.78
N ILE A 73 12.10 9.69 -13.64
CA ILE A 73 12.40 10.41 -12.40
C ILE A 73 13.87 10.23 -12.01
N LEU A 74 14.39 9.00 -12.06
CA LEU A 74 15.77 8.72 -11.66
C LEU A 74 16.81 9.24 -12.66
N SER A 75 16.48 9.32 -13.95
CA SER A 75 17.37 9.83 -15.01
C SER A 75 17.21 11.33 -15.27
N GLY A 76 16.28 12.02 -14.60
CA GLY A 76 16.01 13.44 -14.83
C GLY A 76 15.43 13.75 -16.21
N LYS A 77 14.81 12.77 -16.88
CA LYS A 77 14.15 12.97 -18.18
C LYS A 77 12.84 13.75 -18.01
N SER A 78 12.38 14.37 -19.11
CA SER A 78 11.12 15.12 -19.12
C SER A 78 9.94 14.26 -18.64
N LEU A 79 9.17 14.78 -17.68
CA LEU A 79 7.92 14.19 -17.18
C LEU A 79 6.68 14.69 -17.95
N ILE A 80 6.89 15.44 -19.03
CA ILE A 80 5.81 16.05 -19.81
C ILE A 80 5.70 15.36 -21.17
N TYR A 81 6.84 15.12 -21.83
CA TYR A 81 6.85 14.62 -23.20
C TYR A 81 7.98 13.63 -23.44
N SER A 82 7.71 12.60 -24.24
CA SER A 82 8.70 11.64 -24.72
C SER A 82 9.08 11.96 -26.16
N TRP A 83 10.36 12.22 -26.42
CA TRP A 83 10.91 12.25 -27.78
C TRP A 83 11.45 10.88 -28.23
N GLU A 84 11.57 9.92 -27.31
CA GLU A 84 12.19 8.60 -27.57
C GLU A 84 11.19 7.54 -28.06
N THR A 85 9.90 7.90 -28.23
CA THR A 85 8.84 6.96 -28.59
C THR A 85 8.11 7.43 -29.85
N GLY A 86 8.44 6.85 -31.02
CA GLY A 86 7.76 7.12 -32.30
C GLY A 86 7.75 8.61 -32.72
N LEU A 87 6.57 9.13 -33.09
CA LEU A 87 6.31 10.56 -33.38
C LEU A 87 6.31 11.47 -32.14
N GLY A 88 6.76 10.93 -31.00
CA GLY A 88 6.66 11.53 -29.68
C GLY A 88 5.34 11.23 -28.99
N LYS A 89 5.37 11.16 -27.66
CA LYS A 89 4.24 10.72 -26.84
C LYS A 89 4.05 11.65 -25.65
N ASP A 90 2.80 12.02 -25.40
CA ASP A 90 2.44 12.77 -24.20
C ASP A 90 2.55 11.86 -22.96
N PHE A 91 3.56 12.16 -22.12
CA PHE A 91 3.83 11.41 -20.91
C PHE A 91 3.01 11.93 -19.73
N ILE A 92 2.57 13.21 -19.77
CA ILE A 92 1.79 13.80 -18.68
C ILE A 92 0.41 13.16 -18.58
N ALA A 93 -0.24 12.94 -19.74
CA ALA A 93 -1.56 12.31 -19.79
C ALA A 93 -1.52 10.87 -19.28
N GLN A 94 -0.48 10.10 -19.63
CA GLN A 94 -0.31 8.72 -19.16
C GLN A 94 0.04 8.64 -17.68
N THR A 95 0.94 9.51 -17.21
CA THR A 95 1.31 9.57 -15.79
C THR A 95 0.13 10.00 -14.93
N ALA A 96 -0.69 10.94 -15.42
CA ALA A 96 -1.92 11.32 -14.75
C ALA A 96 -2.93 10.16 -14.72
N TYR A 97 -3.05 9.39 -15.80
CA TYR A 97 -4.02 8.29 -15.84
C TYR A 97 -3.62 7.09 -14.97
N TYR A 98 -2.34 6.69 -14.99
CA TYR A 98 -1.87 5.45 -14.32
C TYR A 98 -1.15 5.68 -12.98
N THR A 99 -0.61 6.90 -12.76
CA THR A 99 0.36 7.16 -11.68
C THR A 99 -0.05 8.28 -10.72
N THR A 100 -1.26 8.83 -10.81
CA THR A 100 -1.72 9.93 -9.94
C THR A 100 -1.78 9.56 -8.45
N SER A 101 -1.85 8.27 -8.10
CA SER A 101 -1.79 7.88 -6.69
C SER A 101 -0.41 8.20 -6.10
N PRO A 102 -0.29 9.00 -5.03
CA PRO A 102 1.00 9.34 -4.43
C PRO A 102 1.75 8.11 -3.91
N LEU A 103 1.03 7.01 -3.63
CA LEU A 103 1.64 5.74 -3.26
C LEU A 103 2.54 5.17 -4.37
N ASN A 104 2.25 5.47 -5.63
CA ASN A 104 3.05 4.97 -6.74
C ASN A 104 4.47 5.54 -6.74
N LEU A 105 4.75 6.64 -6.03
CA LEU A 105 6.12 7.13 -5.81
C LEU A 105 6.99 6.13 -5.04
N LEU A 106 6.40 5.22 -4.25
CA LEU A 106 7.14 4.17 -3.56
C LEU A 106 7.79 3.18 -4.54
N VAL A 107 7.40 3.18 -5.82
CA VAL A 107 8.09 2.41 -6.87
C VAL A 107 9.56 2.83 -7.02
N LEU A 108 9.90 4.08 -6.66
CA LEU A 108 11.27 4.60 -6.70
C LEU A 108 12.21 3.87 -5.75
N LEU A 109 11.67 3.22 -4.71
CA LEU A 109 12.44 2.43 -3.74
C LEU A 109 12.87 1.06 -4.30
N PHE A 110 12.27 0.63 -5.42
CA PHE A 110 12.53 -0.67 -6.02
C PHE A 110 13.45 -0.54 -7.24
N PRO A 111 14.36 -1.50 -7.47
CA PRO A 111 15.11 -1.57 -8.72
C PRO A 111 14.17 -1.98 -9.87
N GLY A 112 14.43 -1.54 -11.09
CA GLY A 112 13.55 -1.80 -12.24
C GLY A 112 13.34 -3.29 -12.59
N ARG A 113 14.29 -4.15 -12.19
CA ARG A 113 14.14 -5.61 -12.31
C ARG A 113 13.06 -6.19 -11.39
N MET A 114 12.66 -5.47 -10.35
CA MET A 114 11.69 -5.89 -9.33
C MET A 114 10.35 -5.13 -9.45
N ILE A 115 9.97 -4.70 -10.65
CA ILE A 115 8.73 -3.93 -10.86
C ILE A 115 7.49 -4.76 -10.59
N SER A 116 7.51 -6.07 -10.87
CA SER A 116 6.42 -6.97 -10.52
C SER A 116 6.14 -6.97 -9.02
N GLU A 117 7.20 -6.98 -8.22
CA GLU A 117 7.20 -6.97 -6.75
C GLU A 117 6.78 -5.60 -6.21
N ALA A 118 7.25 -4.52 -6.84
CA ALA A 118 6.81 -3.18 -6.52
C ALA A 118 5.30 -3.03 -6.73
N VAL A 119 4.76 -3.55 -7.84
CA VAL A 119 3.31 -3.55 -8.11
C VAL A 119 2.56 -4.39 -7.07
N ALA A 120 3.02 -5.60 -6.77
CA ALA A 120 2.41 -6.45 -5.74
C ALA A 120 2.39 -5.75 -4.36
N PHE A 121 3.51 -5.12 -3.98
CA PHE A 121 3.64 -4.35 -2.75
C PHE A 121 2.67 -3.17 -2.71
N LEU A 122 2.55 -2.41 -3.81
CA LEU A 122 1.61 -1.30 -3.91
C LEU A 122 0.16 -1.75 -3.79
N ILE A 123 -0.20 -2.90 -4.37
CA ILE A 123 -1.55 -3.49 -4.24
C ILE A 123 -1.81 -3.85 -2.78
N MET A 124 -0.90 -4.60 -2.14
CA MET A 124 -0.99 -4.97 -0.73
C MET A 124 -1.18 -3.73 0.15
N LEU A 125 -0.36 -2.70 -0.06
CA LEU A 125 -0.40 -1.48 0.71
C LEU A 125 -1.72 -0.73 0.52
N LYS A 126 -2.22 -0.60 -0.72
CA LYS A 126 -3.50 0.03 -1.01
C LYS A 126 -4.65 -0.71 -0.31
N ILE A 127 -4.70 -2.03 -0.40
CA ILE A 127 -5.71 -2.86 0.27
C ILE A 127 -5.65 -2.67 1.80
N SER A 128 -4.45 -2.70 2.36
CA SER A 128 -4.24 -2.59 3.81
C SER A 128 -4.63 -1.20 4.33
N LEU A 129 -4.29 -0.13 3.60
CA LEU A 129 -4.72 1.23 3.91
C LEU A 129 -6.23 1.39 3.80
N SER A 130 -6.88 0.82 2.77
CA SER A 130 -8.34 0.83 2.65
C SER A 130 -9.03 0.14 3.84
N SER A 131 -8.51 -1.00 4.28
CA SER A 131 -9.00 -1.69 5.48
C SER A 131 -8.85 -0.83 6.74
N ALA A 132 -7.69 -0.21 6.94
CA ALA A 132 -7.44 0.67 8.08
C ALA A 132 -8.35 1.91 8.07
N SER A 133 -8.56 2.54 6.91
CA SER A 133 -9.47 3.68 6.77
C SER A 133 -10.91 3.29 7.07
N PHE A 134 -11.35 2.10 6.66
CA PHE A 134 -12.68 1.60 6.98
C PHE A 134 -12.84 1.29 8.47
N ALA A 135 -11.85 0.65 9.09
CA ALA A 135 -11.84 0.41 10.54
C ALA A 135 -11.86 1.73 11.34
N TYR A 136 -11.14 2.75 10.86
CA TYR A 136 -11.20 4.09 11.45
C TYR A 136 -12.61 4.69 11.35
N TYR A 137 -13.25 4.58 10.19
CA TYR A 137 -14.61 5.05 9.97
C TYR A 137 -15.62 4.37 10.91
N LEU A 138 -15.56 3.03 11.01
CA LEU A 138 -16.44 2.27 11.89
C LEU A 138 -16.26 2.65 13.36
N ARG A 139 -15.00 2.84 13.80
CA ARG A 139 -14.69 3.28 15.15
C ARG A 139 -15.35 4.62 15.47
N GLU A 140 -15.26 5.58 14.56
CA GLU A 140 -15.82 6.92 14.76
C GLU A 140 -17.35 6.89 14.72
N HIS A 141 -17.93 6.16 13.76
CA HIS A 141 -19.38 6.11 13.59
C HIS A 141 -20.10 5.38 14.73
N PHE A 142 -19.55 4.27 15.21
CA PHE A 142 -20.17 3.46 16.28
C PHE A 142 -19.59 3.74 17.67
N SER A 143 -18.56 4.58 17.79
CA SER A 143 -17.86 4.87 19.06
C SER A 143 -17.38 3.61 19.80
N ARG A 144 -17.07 2.54 19.07
CA ARG A 144 -16.61 1.24 19.58
C ARG A 144 -15.18 0.97 19.17
N ASN A 145 -14.38 0.36 20.04
CA ASN A 145 -12.97 0.08 19.80
C ASN A 145 -12.66 -1.35 20.24
N ASP A 146 -13.25 -2.29 19.51
CA ASP A 146 -13.32 -3.71 19.88
C ASP A 146 -12.83 -4.57 18.71
N VAL A 147 -12.73 -5.89 18.92
CA VAL A 147 -12.29 -6.87 17.90
C VAL A 147 -13.17 -6.83 16.64
N SER A 148 -14.43 -6.41 16.75
CA SER A 148 -15.37 -6.26 15.62
C SER A 148 -14.93 -5.27 14.55
N LEU A 149 -13.89 -4.46 14.79
CA LEU A 149 -13.29 -3.59 13.76
C LEU A 149 -12.35 -4.33 12.80
N VAL A 150 -11.93 -5.55 13.16
CA VAL A 150 -10.94 -6.36 12.43
C VAL A 150 -11.58 -7.50 11.65
N ILE A 151 -12.66 -8.08 12.20
CA ILE A 151 -13.44 -9.19 11.63
C ILE A 151 -14.56 -8.62 10.76
#